data_AF-A0A3L7TJI4-F1
#
_entry.id   AF-A0A3L7TJI4-F1
#
_cell.length_a   1.000
_cell.length_b   1.000
_cell.length_c   1.000
_cell.angle_alpha   90.00
_cell.angle_beta   90.00
_cell.angle_gamma   90.00
#
_symmetry.space_group_name_H-M   'P 1'
#
loop_
_entity.id
_entity.type
_entity.pdbx_description
1 polymer ?
#
loop_
_entity_poly.entity_id
_entity_poly.type
_entity_poly.pdbx_seq_one_letter_code
_entity_poly.pdbx_strand_id
1 'polypeptide(L)'
;MPKNKSHKGLAKRIKLTKTGKVRVKRPNGRHLKSNKTGAAIQSFRGNNYASSGNLKALAKMLFRGLRSQEQSKLDKAAALVEVAAA
;
A
#
# COMPACT_ATOMS: atom_id res chain seq x y z
N MET A 1 -23.20 -2.07 -23.35
CA MET A 1 -23.12 -1.23 -22.14
C MET A 1 -21.67 -1.08 -21.67
N PRO A 2 -21.02 0.09 -21.85
CA PRO A 2 -19.64 0.29 -21.40
C PRO A 2 -19.61 0.48 -19.88
N LYS A 3 -19.38 -0.61 -19.14
CA LYS A 3 -19.19 -0.59 -17.69
C LYS A 3 -17.72 -0.32 -17.36
N ASN A 4 -17.46 0.55 -16.39
CA ASN A 4 -16.12 0.76 -15.87
C ASN A 4 -15.60 -0.53 -15.21
N LYS A 5 -14.59 -1.14 -15.83
CA LYS A 5 -13.96 -2.38 -15.35
C LYS A 5 -12.67 -2.05 -14.61
N SER A 6 -12.47 -2.65 -13.45
CA SER A 6 -11.22 -2.55 -12.69
C SER A 6 -10.02 -2.96 -13.56
N HIS A 7 -8.93 -2.20 -13.51
CA HIS A 7 -7.72 -2.52 -14.24
C HIS A 7 -7.09 -3.85 -13.76
N LYS A 8 -7.12 -4.88 -14.61
CA LYS A 8 -6.71 -6.25 -14.25
C LYS A 8 -5.21 -6.38 -13.96
N GLY A 9 -4.37 -5.65 -14.68
CA GLY A 9 -2.92 -5.68 -14.45
C GLY A 9 -2.53 -5.16 -13.05
N LEU A 10 -3.30 -4.22 -12.53
CA LEU A 10 -3.08 -3.62 -11.22
C LEU A 10 -3.63 -4.52 -10.11
N ALA A 11 -4.84 -5.06 -10.32
CA ALA A 11 -5.45 -6.01 -9.39
C ALA A 11 -4.58 -7.25 -9.10
N LYS A 12 -3.79 -7.72 -10.08
CA LYS A 12 -2.84 -8.83 -9.89
C LYS A 12 -1.62 -8.46 -9.03
N ARG A 13 -1.24 -7.18 -8.99
CA ARG A 13 0.01 -6.70 -8.36
C ARG A 13 -0.18 -6.17 -6.94
N ILE A 14 -1.40 -5.75 -6.62
CA ILE A 14 -1.74 -5.07 -5.37
C ILE A 14 -2.69 -5.93 -4.54
N LYS A 15 -2.51 -5.89 -3.22
CA LYS A 15 -3.48 -6.42 -2.26
C LYS A 15 -4.06 -5.29 -1.43
N LEU A 16 -5.37 -5.33 -1.18
CA LEU A 16 -6.04 -4.38 -0.29
C LEU A 16 -6.14 -4.97 1.12
N THR A 17 -5.95 -4.13 2.12
CA THR A 17 -6.18 -4.49 3.54
C THR A 17 -7.61 -4.13 3.97
N LYS A 18 -8.06 -4.64 5.12
CA LYS A 18 -9.39 -4.31 5.69
C LYS A 18 -9.63 -2.81 5.79
N THR A 19 -8.60 -2.04 6.15
CA THR A 19 -8.69 -0.58 6.31
C THR A 19 -8.55 0.21 5.00
N GLY A 20 -8.49 -0.47 3.84
CA GLY A 20 -8.37 0.18 2.54
C GLY A 20 -6.95 0.60 2.15
N LYS A 21 -5.91 0.20 2.90
CA LYS A 21 -4.51 0.44 2.48
C LYS A 21 -4.13 -0.46 1.33
N VAL A 22 -3.41 0.12 0.38
CA VAL A 22 -2.83 -0.56 -0.79
C VAL A 22 -1.48 -1.14 -0.41
N ARG A 23 -1.35 -2.46 -0.40
CA ARG A 23 -0.08 -3.16 -0.20
C ARG A 23 0.54 -3.51 -1.55
N VAL A 24 1.82 -3.14 -1.69
CA VAL A 24 2.62 -3.35 -2.91
C VAL A 24 3.93 -4.05 -2.54
N LYS A 25 4.53 -4.78 -3.48
CA LYS A 25 5.87 -5.35 -3.29
C LYS A 25 6.93 -4.36 -3.76
N ARG A 26 8.06 -4.28 -3.04
CA ARG A 26 9.19 -3.43 -3.45
C ARG A 26 9.80 -3.93 -4.78
N PRO A 27 10.14 -3.01 -5.70
CA PRO A 27 10.89 -3.36 -6.91
C PRO A 27 12.32 -3.81 -6.55
N ASN A 28 13.05 -4.38 -7.51
CA ASN A 28 14.47 -4.76 -7.41
C ASN A 28 14.83 -5.85 -6.37
N GLY A 29 13.86 -6.51 -5.75
CA GLY A 29 14.13 -7.55 -4.74
C GLY A 29 14.42 -8.96 -5.28
N ARG A 30 14.23 -9.22 -6.58
CA ARG A 30 14.40 -10.56 -7.18
C ARG A 30 15.80 -10.79 -7.76
N HIS A 31 16.26 -9.91 -8.65
CA HIS A 31 17.51 -10.09 -9.40
C HIS A 31 18.65 -9.23 -8.85
N LEU A 32 19.89 -9.55 -9.26
CA LEU A 32 21.11 -8.83 -8.90
C LEU A 32 21.25 -8.65 -7.38
N LYS A 33 21.31 -9.77 -6.65
CA LYS A 33 21.48 -9.77 -5.19
C LYS A 33 22.94 -9.80 -4.75
N SER A 34 23.86 -10.20 -5.63
CA SER A 34 25.31 -10.27 -5.36
C SER A 34 25.88 -8.93 -4.92
N ASN A 35 25.46 -7.85 -5.57
CA ASN A 35 26.02 -6.51 -5.34
C ASN A 35 25.28 -5.75 -4.23
N LYS A 36 24.33 -6.39 -3.54
CA LYS A 36 23.47 -5.75 -2.54
C LYS A 36 23.85 -6.20 -1.14
N THR A 37 23.84 -5.27 -0.20
CA THR A 37 24.08 -5.59 1.20
C THR A 37 22.96 -6.48 1.76
N GLY A 38 23.31 -7.30 2.76
CA GLY A 38 22.34 -8.17 3.43
C GLY A 38 21.15 -7.40 4.00
N ALA A 39 21.40 -6.23 4.59
CA ALA A 39 20.38 -5.32 5.11
C ALA A 39 19.41 -4.83 4.02
N ALA A 40 19.93 -4.44 2.84
CA ALA A 40 19.10 -4.05 1.72
C ALA A 40 18.20 -5.21 1.25
N ILE A 41 18.74 -6.43 1.16
CA ILE A 41 17.97 -7.62 0.78
C ILE A 41 16.85 -7.90 1.79
N GLN A 42 17.12 -7.74 3.09
CA GLN A 42 16.10 -7.90 4.15
C GLN A 42 15.00 -6.84 4.04
N SER A 43 15.35 -5.58 3.75
CA SER A 43 14.36 -4.50 3.61
C SER A 43 13.29 -4.77 2.53
N PHE A 44 13.65 -5.48 1.45
CA PHE A 44 12.73 -5.85 0.37
C PHE A 44 11.67 -6.88 0.79
N ARG A 45 11.91 -7.62 1.89
CA ARG A 45 10.95 -8.58 2.44
C ARG A 45 9.83 -7.88 3.21
N GLY A 46 10.09 -6.69 3.74
CA GLY A 46 9.12 -5.92 4.51
C GLY A 46 7.91 -5.50 3.70
N ASN A 47 6.75 -5.43 4.36
CA ASN A 47 5.52 -4.90 3.78
C ASN A 47 5.75 -3.45 3.32
N ASN A 48 5.23 -3.11 2.14
CA ASN A 48 5.25 -1.75 1.62
C ASN A 48 3.83 -1.29 1.30
N TYR A 49 3.55 -0.02 1.55
CA TYR A 49 2.25 0.59 1.33
C TYR A 49 2.38 1.79 0.38
N ALA A 50 1.30 2.11 -0.34
CA ALA A 50 1.28 3.29 -1.19
C ALA A 50 1.21 4.59 -0.36
N SER A 51 1.96 5.59 -0.81
CA SER A 51 1.87 6.96 -0.30
C SER A 51 0.59 7.66 -0.76
N SER A 52 0.28 8.79 -0.14
CA SER A 52 -0.87 9.65 -0.47
C SER A 52 -0.86 10.13 -1.93
N GLY A 53 0.31 10.48 -2.48
CA GLY A 53 0.43 11.01 -3.85
C GLY A 53 -0.10 10.07 -4.95
N ASN A 54 0.15 8.76 -4.85
CA ASN A 54 -0.28 7.80 -5.87
C ASN A 54 -1.74 7.35 -5.73
N LEU A 55 -2.40 7.72 -4.63
CA LEU A 55 -3.67 7.13 -4.23
C LEU A 55 -4.82 7.52 -5.18
N LYS A 56 -4.86 8.78 -5.64
CA LYS A 56 -5.90 9.27 -6.56
C LYS A 56 -5.91 8.49 -7.89
N ALA A 57 -4.72 8.21 -8.43
CA ALA A 57 -4.57 7.41 -9.65
C ALA A 57 -5.04 5.96 -9.42
N LEU A 58 -4.63 5.35 -8.30
CA LEU A 58 -5.02 3.98 -7.94
C LEU A 58 -6.55 3.85 -7.75
N ALA A 59 -7.17 4.83 -7.11
CA ALA A 59 -8.61 4.87 -6.87
C ALA A 59 -9.38 4.94 -8.19
N LYS A 60 -8.91 5.73 -9.16
CA LYS A 60 -9.52 5.84 -10.49
C LYS A 60 -9.41 4.55 -11.31
N MET A 61 -8.31 3.80 -11.18
CA MET A 61 -8.12 2.53 -11.91
C MET A 61 -8.88 1.34 -11.30
N LEU A 62 -9.08 1.34 -9.99
CA LEU A 62 -9.76 0.27 -9.27
C LEU A 62 -11.23 0.57 -8.99
N PHE A 63 -11.67 1.81 -9.14
CA PHE A 63 -13.01 2.31 -8.81
C PHE A 63 -13.40 1.98 -7.36
N ARG A 64 -12.47 2.17 -6.42
CA ARG A 64 -12.64 1.90 -4.98
C ARG A 64 -12.07 3.04 -4.15
N GLY A 65 -12.69 3.30 -2.99
CA GLY A 65 -12.12 4.17 -1.96
C GLY A 65 -10.89 3.51 -1.35
N LEU A 66 -9.74 4.19 -1.43
CA LEU A 66 -8.46 3.73 -0.89
C LEU A 66 -8.00 4.67 0.23
N ARG A 67 -7.21 4.16 1.17
CA ARG A 67 -6.59 4.96 2.24
C ARG A 67 -5.08 4.94 2.15
N SER A 68 -4.46 6.08 2.48
CA SER A 68 -3.00 6.18 2.51
C SER A 68 -2.44 5.55 3.79
N GLN A 69 -1.15 5.21 3.76
CA GLN A 69 -0.47 4.73 4.96
C GLN A 69 -0.49 5.79 6.07
N GLU A 70 -0.29 7.06 5.71
CA GLU A 70 -0.27 8.21 6.61
C GLU A 70 -1.61 8.38 7.33
N GLN A 71 -2.71 8.45 6.57
CA GLN A 71 -4.05 8.57 7.14
C GLN A 71 -4.37 7.42 8.09
N SER A 72 -4.09 6.18 7.68
CA SER A 72 -4.31 5.03 8.55
C SER A 72 -3.44 5.03 9.81
N LYS A 73 -2.29 5.70 9.83
CA LYS A 73 -1.46 5.85 11.02
C LYS A 73 -2.04 6.94 11.93
N LEU A 74 -2.46 8.07 11.36
CA LEU A 74 -3.10 9.16 12.08
C LEU A 74 -4.39 8.68 12.77
N ASP A 75 -5.27 7.97 12.05
CA ASP A 75 -6.52 7.41 12.60
C ASP A 75 -6.24 6.50 13.81
N LYS A 76 -5.19 5.68 13.71
CA LYS A 76 -4.78 4.80 14.80
C LYS A 76 -4.20 5.56 15.98
N ALA A 77 -3.39 6.59 15.71
CA ALA A 77 -2.83 7.42 16.77
C ALA A 77 -3.95 8.18 17.50
N ALA A 78 -4.90 8.75 16.78
CA ALA A 78 -6.08 9.39 17.35
C ALA A 78 -6.90 8.43 18.21
N ALA A 79 -7.17 7.22 17.71
CA ALA A 79 -7.86 6.20 18.49
C ALA A 79 -7.13 5.78 19.77
N LEU A 80 -5.79 5.72 19.74
CA LEU A 80 -4.99 5.43 20.94
C LEU A 80 -5.05 6.58 21.96
N VAL A 81 -5.06 7.83 21.49
CA VAL A 81 -5.20 9.01 22.35
C VAL A 81 -6.59 9.04 23.00
N GLU A 82 -7.65 8.75 22.25
CA GLU A 82 -9.01 8.69 22.79
C GLU A 82 -9.16 7.59 23.85
N VAL A 83 -8.58 6.41 23.64
CA VAL A 83 -8.60 5.32 24.63
C VAL A 83 -7.78 5.65 25.87
N ALA A 84 -6.71 6.43 25.75
CA ALA A 84 -5.90 6.86 26.89
C ALA A 84 -6.53 8.02 27.68
N ALA A 85 -7.46 8.77 27.06
CA ALA A 85 -8.18 9.88 27.68
C ALA A 85 -9.51 9.46 28.34
N ALA A 86 -9.96 8.23 28.12
CA ALA A 86 -11.14 7.61 28.72
C ALA A 86 -10.76 6.76 29.94
#